data_AF-A0AAE1P9A9-F1
#
_entry.id   AF-A0AAE1P9A9-F1
#
_cell.length_a   1.000
_cell.length_b   1.000
_cell.length_c   1.000
_cell.angle_alpha   90.00
_cell.angle_beta   90.00
_cell.angle_gamma   90.00
#
_symmetry.space_group_name_H-M   'P 1'
#
loop_
_entity.id
_entity.type
_entity.pdbx_description
1 polymer ?
#
loop_
_entity_poly.entity_id
_entity_poly.type
_entity_poly.pdbx_seq_one_letter_code
_entity_poly.pdbx_strand_id
1 'polypeptide(L)'
;MCGVLLQIIVCPNSFLKNPPPKVALSKSTGKQAKNTWEASKEYILQALGDWSLYPVTVVDITYLISINNAWRSLDMWGFDINSPFRVLPIPKPCPYYQDKDIIPAKLKLSATKNEPPAVLEVVYFHKNEISDYITKNQQNQSSLGVRDILEYLGRHCNEHSLCKEKISQLQIFLNASGQHCSVFGRHIIIPMSVDLAYMNQIALENRYVILKQPSSTYIEDLYKYIDPKYLSQDLDIYSKFILPNLEYLEEPQRMSYLETLNVKLTPLYHDSKDKQPKVVSVLRNTRFIQQNGRLQTANNFYDPSNLVFSVMKVANLPQKWYGWNDFLRMAGMIHEVTPNKYLEFARSLEASDPDVKAKSKVLIQHLETCYSDMKSVRSDIEDIEFLVPYNIDNSMNAESILPCFKTTSGLVSISQSVHSKYQYVVWSTVSILPEYAANDTLLTQLNISGTPPEDKVLQHITNLCDVCSRAKCSVKEEVMESIYEYLKTQSNICDNLKQKDVPVVHIPQHRVFVSASQVMENLEDEILPYLYKAPTRYGKYYDVFKRMGMNNQANCDTYA
;
A
#
# COMPACT_ATOMS: atom_id res chain seq x y z
N MET A 1 58.36 48.61 -24.09
CA MET A 1 57.29 48.56 -23.07
C MET A 1 56.61 47.21 -23.15
N CYS A 2 56.66 46.51 -22.02
CA CYS A 2 55.96 45.27 -21.63
C CYS A 2 55.92 44.11 -22.63
N GLY A 3 57.05 43.40 -22.70
CA GLY A 3 57.03 41.95 -22.92
C GLY A 3 56.64 41.24 -21.62
N VAL A 4 55.89 40.14 -21.76
CA VAL A 4 55.60 39.21 -20.66
C VAL A 4 56.14 37.84 -21.08
N LEU A 5 57.02 37.31 -20.23
CA LEU A 5 57.65 36.01 -20.33
C LEU A 5 56.61 34.87 -20.30
N LEU A 6 56.73 33.92 -21.22
CA LEU A 6 56.22 32.57 -21.02
C LEU A 6 57.33 31.74 -20.36
N GLN A 7 57.23 31.54 -19.05
CA GLN A 7 57.96 30.51 -18.32
C GLN A 7 57.08 29.26 -18.28
N ILE A 8 57.45 28.23 -19.04
CA ILE A 8 56.91 26.89 -18.86
C ILE A 8 57.77 26.22 -17.78
N ILE A 9 57.27 26.24 -16.54
CA ILE A 9 57.79 25.41 -15.46
C ILE A 9 56.87 24.20 -15.35
N VAL A 10 57.37 23.02 -15.72
CA VAL A 10 56.83 21.75 -15.26
C VAL A 10 57.83 21.17 -14.28
N CYS A 11 57.57 21.36 -12.98
CA CYS A 11 58.17 20.55 -11.93
C CYS A 11 57.15 19.51 -11.48
N PRO A 12 57.59 18.26 -11.28
CA PRO A 12 57.23 17.55 -10.07
C PRO A 12 58.52 17.10 -9.38
N ASN A 13 58.81 17.65 -8.21
CA ASN A 13 59.80 17.08 -7.31
C ASN A 13 59.25 17.12 -5.89
N SER A 14 58.82 15.96 -5.38
CA SER A 14 59.34 15.38 -4.13
C SER A 14 58.49 14.18 -3.74
N PHE A 15 59.05 12.97 -3.88
CA PHE A 15 59.23 11.98 -2.79
C PHE A 15 59.72 10.67 -3.43
N LEU A 16 61.02 10.41 -3.29
CA LEU A 16 61.61 9.16 -2.81
C LEU A 16 63.14 9.24 -3.02
N LYS A 17 63.85 9.39 -1.91
CA LYS A 17 65.30 9.22 -1.81
C LYS A 17 65.62 7.72 -1.73
N ASN A 18 66.65 7.32 -2.49
CA ASN A 18 67.50 6.12 -2.42
C ASN A 18 67.33 5.12 -3.59
N PRO A 19 68.42 4.81 -4.33
CA PRO A 19 68.43 3.78 -5.36
C PRO A 19 68.89 2.42 -4.80
N PRO A 20 68.47 1.31 -5.43
CA PRO A 20 69.40 0.20 -5.62
C PRO A 20 69.27 -0.40 -7.05
N PRO A 21 70.03 -1.44 -7.45
CA PRO A 21 71.20 -1.32 -8.31
C PRO A 21 70.97 -1.88 -9.73
N LYS A 22 71.96 -1.65 -10.60
CA LYS A 22 72.10 -2.25 -11.93
C LYS A 22 72.07 -3.79 -11.88
N VAL A 23 71.21 -4.42 -12.70
CA VAL A 23 71.43 -5.76 -13.24
C VAL A 23 71.00 -5.79 -14.71
N ALA A 24 71.84 -6.39 -15.54
CA ALA A 24 71.73 -6.49 -16.98
C ALA A 24 70.82 -7.65 -17.45
N LEU A 25 70.20 -7.41 -18.62
CA LEU A 25 69.86 -8.34 -19.71
C LEU A 25 69.36 -9.76 -19.36
N SER A 26 68.12 -10.04 -19.76
CA SER A 26 67.81 -11.27 -20.50
C SER A 26 66.80 -11.01 -21.61
N LYS A 27 67.13 -11.49 -22.81
CA LYS A 27 66.25 -11.61 -23.98
C LYS A 27 65.32 -12.79 -23.75
N SER A 28 64.03 -12.67 -24.07
CA SER A 28 63.36 -13.52 -25.07
C SER A 28 61.82 -13.45 -24.97
N THR A 29 61.22 -13.21 -26.15
CA THR A 29 59.99 -13.82 -26.68
C THR A 29 58.70 -13.76 -25.86
N GLY A 30 57.74 -12.99 -26.39
CA GLY A 30 56.33 -13.14 -26.05
C GLY A 30 55.54 -11.89 -26.37
N LYS A 31 55.03 -11.79 -27.61
CA LYS A 31 54.04 -10.79 -28.01
C LYS A 31 52.82 -10.88 -27.08
N GLN A 32 52.73 -9.93 -26.15
CA GLN A 32 51.46 -9.42 -25.64
C GLN A 32 51.64 -7.90 -25.57
N ALA A 33 50.90 -7.19 -26.41
CA ALA A 33 50.88 -5.73 -26.41
C ALA A 33 50.29 -5.27 -25.06
N LYS A 34 51.17 -5.05 -24.09
CA LYS A 34 50.89 -4.18 -22.94
C LYS A 34 50.75 -2.77 -23.51
N ASN A 35 49.53 -2.40 -23.89
CA ASN A 35 49.14 -1.00 -24.00
C ASN A 35 49.23 -0.42 -22.58
N THR A 36 50.40 0.12 -22.25
CA THR A 36 50.66 0.78 -20.98
C THR A 36 49.89 2.10 -20.92
N TRP A 37 49.52 2.50 -19.70
CA TRP A 37 48.96 3.82 -19.37
C TRP A 37 49.69 4.98 -20.06
N GLU A 38 51.00 4.86 -20.24
CA GLU A 38 51.84 5.83 -20.95
C GLU A 38 51.46 5.97 -22.43
N ALA A 39 51.16 4.88 -23.13
CA ALA A 39 50.75 4.92 -24.53
C ALA A 39 49.32 5.48 -24.72
N SER A 40 48.40 5.23 -23.76
CA SER A 40 47.06 5.81 -23.80
C SER A 40 47.07 7.29 -23.45
N LYS A 41 47.91 7.69 -22.49
CA LYS A 41 48.15 9.09 -22.13
C LYS A 41 48.88 9.83 -23.24
N GLU A 42 49.88 9.23 -23.89
CA GLU A 42 50.54 9.78 -25.09
C GLU A 42 49.59 9.86 -26.26
N TYR A 43 48.71 8.89 -26.49
CA TYR A 43 47.71 8.96 -27.55
C TYR A 43 46.63 10.00 -27.24
N ILE A 44 46.16 10.10 -26.00
CA ILE A 44 45.22 11.14 -25.57
C ILE A 44 45.90 12.51 -25.65
N LEU A 45 47.18 12.64 -25.29
CA LEU A 45 47.98 13.87 -25.45
C LEU A 45 48.43 14.13 -26.90
N GLN A 46 48.46 13.13 -27.78
CA GLN A 46 48.67 13.26 -29.22
C GLN A 46 47.37 13.63 -29.93
N ALA A 47 46.23 13.06 -29.52
CA ALA A 47 44.91 13.41 -29.99
C ALA A 47 44.50 14.80 -29.50
N LEU A 48 44.66 15.09 -28.20
CA LEU A 48 44.59 16.45 -27.64
C LEU A 48 45.73 17.35 -28.14
N GLY A 49 46.86 16.77 -28.53
CA GLY A 49 47.96 17.46 -29.19
C GLY A 49 47.51 17.93 -30.57
N ASP A 50 46.75 17.11 -31.30
CA ASP A 50 46.03 17.53 -32.49
C ASP A 50 44.91 18.55 -32.19
N TRP A 51 44.36 18.58 -30.97
CA TRP A 51 43.38 19.59 -30.50
C TRP A 51 44.02 20.89 -30.00
N SER A 52 45.34 20.90 -29.78
CA SER A 52 46.09 22.09 -29.39
C SER A 52 46.44 22.86 -30.66
N LEU A 53 45.57 23.78 -31.05
CA LEU A 53 45.76 24.54 -32.27
C LEU A 53 46.86 25.60 -32.07
N TYR A 54 47.93 25.48 -32.84
CA TYR A 54 49.00 26.47 -32.91
C TYR A 54 48.62 27.57 -33.90
N PRO A 55 48.62 28.85 -33.50
CA PRO A 55 48.35 29.95 -34.42
C PRO A 55 49.54 30.16 -35.37
N VAL A 56 49.30 30.02 -36.67
CA VAL A 56 50.27 30.32 -37.74
C VAL A 56 49.73 31.47 -38.58
N THR A 57 50.54 32.52 -38.77
CA THR A 57 50.12 33.67 -39.57
C THR A 57 50.73 33.58 -40.97
N VAL A 58 49.87 33.61 -41.99
CA VAL A 58 50.25 33.59 -43.41
C VAL A 58 49.61 34.79 -44.08
N VAL A 59 50.44 35.73 -44.56
CA VAL A 59 49.99 36.92 -45.32
C VAL A 59 48.83 37.63 -44.60
N ASP A 60 49.08 38.06 -43.36
CA ASP A 60 48.14 38.80 -42.49
C ASP A 60 46.84 38.07 -42.12
N ILE A 61 46.75 36.77 -42.40
CA ILE A 61 45.66 35.91 -41.95
C ILE A 61 46.22 34.87 -40.98
N THR A 62 45.68 34.84 -39.77
CA THR A 62 46.04 33.83 -38.76
C THR A 62 45.18 32.57 -38.95
N TYR A 63 45.84 31.43 -39.00
CA TYR A 63 45.26 30.11 -39.15
C TYR A 63 45.59 29.28 -37.92
N LEU A 64 44.71 28.36 -37.56
CA LEU A 64 44.90 27.44 -36.45
C LEU A 64 45.21 26.05 -37.02
N ILE A 65 46.41 25.53 -36.75
CA ILE A 65 46.84 24.20 -37.22
C ILE A 65 47.04 23.26 -36.03
N SER A 66 46.77 21.97 -36.21
CA SER A 66 47.03 20.95 -35.18
C SER A 66 48.52 20.97 -34.78
N ILE A 67 48.86 20.74 -33.51
CA ILE A 67 50.26 20.77 -33.05
C ILE A 67 51.12 19.73 -33.78
N ASN A 68 50.51 18.64 -34.25
CA ASN A 68 51.13 17.57 -35.01
C ASN A 68 51.49 18.05 -36.44
N ASN A 69 50.62 18.86 -37.06
CA ASN A 69 50.90 19.55 -38.32
C ASN A 69 51.95 20.67 -38.15
N ALA A 70 51.97 21.34 -36.98
CA ALA A 70 53.01 22.31 -36.64
C ALA A 70 54.39 21.63 -36.48
N TRP A 71 54.43 20.46 -35.83
CA TRP A 71 55.64 19.64 -35.69
C TRP A 71 56.19 19.14 -37.04
N ARG A 72 55.32 18.63 -37.93
CA ARG A 72 55.72 18.24 -39.30
C ARG A 72 56.29 19.39 -40.14
N SER A 73 55.83 20.61 -39.88
CA SER A 73 56.34 21.82 -40.54
C SER A 73 57.72 22.24 -40.02
N LEU A 74 58.04 21.92 -38.75
CA LEU A 74 59.33 22.17 -38.11
C LEU A 74 60.39 21.13 -38.50
N ASP A 75 60.01 19.85 -38.62
CA ASP A 75 60.94 18.75 -38.96
C ASP A 75 61.53 18.83 -40.38
N MET A 76 60.89 19.56 -41.30
CA MET A 76 61.44 19.75 -42.66
C MET A 76 62.62 20.73 -42.72
N TRP A 77 62.89 21.47 -41.63
CA TRP A 77 64.03 22.37 -41.52
C TRP A 77 64.91 21.86 -40.39
N GLY A 78 65.82 20.94 -40.71
CA GLY A 78 66.73 20.37 -39.72
C GLY A 78 67.42 21.43 -38.87
N PHE A 79 66.99 21.55 -37.61
CA PHE A 79 67.60 22.43 -36.62
C PHE A 79 68.33 21.58 -35.58
N ASP A 80 69.62 21.84 -35.48
CA ASP A 80 70.59 21.20 -34.58
C ASP A 80 70.25 21.50 -33.10
N ILE A 81 70.00 20.45 -32.31
CA ILE A 81 69.48 20.54 -30.95
C ILE A 81 70.66 20.60 -29.98
N ASN A 82 71.38 21.74 -29.93
CA ASN A 82 72.36 22.01 -28.88
C ASN A 82 72.49 23.52 -28.60
N SER A 83 71.48 24.13 -27.97
CA SER A 83 71.65 25.40 -27.27
C SER A 83 70.52 25.64 -26.26
N PRO A 84 70.83 25.98 -24.99
CA PRO A 84 69.82 26.33 -24.00
C PRO A 84 69.47 27.82 -24.18
N PHE A 85 68.19 28.10 -24.43
CA PHE A 85 67.59 29.44 -24.50
C PHE A 85 67.91 30.29 -25.75
N ARG A 86 67.11 30.08 -26.80
CA ARG A 86 66.67 31.17 -27.69
C ARG A 86 65.17 31.02 -27.97
N VAL A 87 64.49 32.16 -27.95
CA VAL A 87 63.10 32.33 -28.37
C VAL A 87 62.91 31.66 -29.74
N LEU A 88 62.02 30.66 -29.81
CA LEU A 88 61.67 30.01 -31.07
C LEU A 88 61.05 31.08 -32.00
N PRO A 89 61.60 31.31 -33.21
CA PRO A 89 60.97 32.21 -34.17
C PRO A 89 59.63 31.62 -34.63
N ILE A 90 58.65 32.49 -34.88
CA ILE A 90 57.36 32.14 -35.47
C ILE A 90 57.62 31.38 -36.79
N PRO A 91 57.18 30.12 -36.95
CA PRO A 91 57.41 29.37 -38.18
C PRO A 91 56.71 30.06 -39.35
N LYS A 92 57.42 30.25 -40.47
CA LYS A 92 56.76 30.60 -41.73
C LYS A 92 56.11 29.34 -42.32
N PRO A 93 54.88 29.41 -42.82
CA PRO A 93 54.19 28.27 -43.43
C PRO A 93 55.00 27.72 -44.62
N CYS A 94 55.04 26.39 -44.75
CA CYS A 94 55.55 25.76 -45.96
C CYS A 94 54.52 25.93 -47.09
N PRO A 95 54.89 26.46 -48.28
CA PRO A 95 53.93 26.75 -49.36
C PRO A 95 53.31 25.50 -50.02
N TYR A 96 53.66 24.28 -49.59
CA TYR A 96 53.24 23.02 -50.22
C TYR A 96 52.08 22.28 -49.53
N TYR A 97 51.54 22.78 -48.41
CA TYR A 97 50.34 22.21 -47.79
C TYR A 97 49.10 22.98 -48.24
N GLN A 98 48.50 22.57 -49.37
CA GLN A 98 47.29 23.22 -49.90
C GLN A 98 45.96 22.48 -49.64
N ASP A 99 45.94 21.33 -48.95
CA ASP A 99 44.72 20.48 -48.98
C ASP A 99 44.23 19.90 -47.64
N LYS A 100 44.40 20.57 -46.49
CA LYS A 100 43.65 20.17 -45.27
C LYS A 100 43.16 21.33 -44.41
N ASP A 101 41.85 21.27 -44.12
CA ASP A 101 41.06 21.84 -43.01
C ASP A 101 41.65 23.07 -42.32
N ILE A 102 41.52 24.20 -42.99
CA ILE A 102 41.88 25.51 -42.46
C ILE A 102 40.69 26.05 -41.65
N ILE A 103 40.81 26.11 -40.32
CA ILE A 103 39.77 26.63 -39.42
C ILE A 103 39.87 28.17 -39.31
N PRO A 104 38.79 28.94 -39.53
CA PRO A 104 38.82 30.41 -39.43
C PRO A 104 39.17 30.93 -38.03
N ALA A 105 40.08 31.92 -37.94
CA ALA A 105 40.57 32.57 -36.71
C ALA A 105 39.51 33.19 -35.76
N LYS A 106 38.23 33.23 -36.13
CA LYS A 106 37.15 33.71 -35.24
C LYS A 106 36.83 32.77 -34.09
N LEU A 107 37.30 31.52 -34.15
CA LEU A 107 37.13 30.52 -33.11
C LEU A 107 38.43 30.45 -32.27
N LYS A 108 38.43 31.03 -31.06
CA LYS A 108 39.50 30.80 -30.06
C LYS A 108 39.42 29.33 -29.59
N LEU A 109 40.01 28.41 -30.35
CA LEU A 109 40.02 26.97 -30.06
C LEU A 109 41.32 26.53 -29.37
N SER A 110 41.97 27.44 -28.68
CA SER A 110 43.05 27.14 -27.73
C SER A 110 42.53 27.39 -26.32
N ALA A 111 42.62 26.39 -25.45
CA ALA A 111 42.19 26.50 -24.06
C ALA A 111 43.30 26.05 -23.12
N THR A 112 43.49 26.77 -22.02
CA THR A 112 44.32 26.30 -20.91
C THR A 112 43.45 25.59 -19.88
N LYS A 113 44.03 24.67 -19.09
CA LYS A 113 43.31 24.00 -17.99
C LYS A 113 42.73 24.97 -16.95
N ASN A 114 43.20 26.22 -16.94
CA ASN A 114 42.75 27.28 -16.03
C ASN A 114 41.58 28.10 -16.62
N GLU A 115 41.13 27.80 -17.85
CA GLU A 115 40.02 28.48 -18.52
C GLU A 115 38.89 27.48 -18.87
N PRO A 116 38.10 27.00 -17.89
CA PRO A 116 37.11 25.94 -18.12
C PRO A 116 36.06 26.23 -19.21
N PRO A 117 35.55 27.46 -19.40
CA PRO A 117 34.65 27.77 -20.52
C PRO A 117 35.30 27.54 -21.88
N ALA A 118 36.57 27.92 -22.05
CA ALA A 118 37.31 27.69 -23.29
C ALA A 118 37.55 26.20 -23.54
N VAL A 119 37.85 25.42 -22.48
CA VAL A 119 37.99 23.96 -22.58
C VAL A 119 36.69 23.33 -23.06
N LEU A 120 35.54 23.77 -22.54
CA LEU A 120 34.24 23.28 -23.00
C LEU A 120 33.98 23.62 -24.49
N GLU A 121 34.34 24.82 -24.95
CA GLU A 121 34.21 25.17 -26.38
C GLU A 121 35.03 24.26 -27.28
N VAL A 122 36.27 23.96 -26.89
CA VAL A 122 37.14 23.04 -27.63
C VAL A 122 36.56 21.62 -27.65
N VAL A 123 36.17 21.10 -26.48
CA VAL A 123 35.55 19.76 -26.38
C VAL A 123 34.26 19.67 -27.20
N TYR A 124 33.45 20.74 -27.19
CA TYR A 124 32.21 20.80 -27.95
C TYR A 124 32.45 20.92 -29.47
N PHE A 125 33.46 21.67 -29.90
CA PHE A 125 33.85 21.76 -31.30
C PHE A 125 34.27 20.39 -31.86
N HIS A 126 35.07 19.64 -31.09
CA HIS A 126 35.52 18.30 -31.45
C HIS A 126 34.55 17.16 -31.09
N LYS A 127 33.28 17.47 -30.75
CA LYS A 127 32.31 16.47 -30.25
C LYS A 127 32.14 15.24 -31.16
N ASN A 128 32.20 15.43 -32.48
CA ASN A 128 32.05 14.35 -33.45
C ASN A 128 33.30 13.46 -33.48
N GLU A 129 34.50 14.04 -33.46
CA GLU A 129 35.76 13.30 -33.43
C GLU A 129 35.92 12.51 -32.12
N ILE A 130 35.52 13.10 -31.00
CA ILE A 130 35.47 12.43 -29.69
C ILE A 130 34.50 11.25 -29.76
N SER A 131 33.31 11.44 -30.34
CA SER A 131 32.33 10.38 -30.52
C SER A 131 32.89 9.23 -31.38
N ASP A 132 33.52 9.54 -32.51
CA ASP A 132 34.13 8.56 -33.41
C ASP A 132 35.25 7.77 -32.72
N TYR A 133 36.08 8.44 -31.93
CA TYR A 133 37.12 7.80 -31.13
C TYR A 133 36.54 6.83 -30.11
N ILE A 134 35.49 7.24 -29.41
CA ILE A 134 34.79 6.42 -28.43
C ILE A 134 34.20 5.17 -29.09
N THR A 135 33.52 5.32 -30.23
CA THR A 135 32.90 4.19 -30.95
C THR A 135 33.96 3.20 -31.45
N LYS A 136 35.10 3.67 -31.96
CA LYS A 136 36.19 2.80 -32.47
C LYS A 136 36.90 2.03 -31.36
N ASN A 137 36.94 2.55 -30.13
CA ASN A 137 37.69 1.95 -29.03
C ASN A 137 36.84 1.16 -28.02
N GLN A 138 35.55 0.90 -28.28
CA GLN A 138 34.67 0.15 -27.36
C GLN A 138 35.18 -1.26 -26.99
N GLN A 139 36.09 -1.86 -27.79
CA GLN A 139 36.70 -3.17 -27.51
C GLN A 139 37.93 -3.12 -26.59
N ASN A 140 38.54 -1.94 -26.41
CA ASN A 140 39.72 -1.75 -25.56
C ASN A 140 39.29 -0.99 -24.30
N GLN A 141 39.43 -1.62 -23.12
CA GLN A 141 38.97 -1.14 -21.80
C GLN A 141 39.56 0.21 -21.32
N SER A 142 40.23 1.00 -22.16
CA SER A 142 40.83 2.30 -21.80
C SER A 142 39.80 3.44 -21.82
N SER A 143 38.83 3.39 -20.90
CA SER A 143 37.82 4.44 -20.65
C SER A 143 38.37 5.68 -19.90
N LEU A 144 39.68 5.71 -19.59
CA LEU A 144 40.27 6.72 -18.70
C LEU A 144 40.17 8.15 -19.24
N GLY A 145 40.31 8.38 -20.56
CA GLY A 145 40.29 9.75 -21.11
C GLY A 145 38.93 10.45 -21.04
N VAL A 146 37.83 9.73 -21.24
CA VAL A 146 36.47 10.30 -21.16
C VAL A 146 36.09 10.60 -19.71
N ARG A 147 36.55 9.75 -18.78
CA ARG A 147 36.37 9.99 -17.35
C ARG A 147 37.07 11.27 -16.91
N ASP A 148 38.31 11.50 -17.33
CA ASP A 148 39.05 12.72 -16.98
C ASP A 148 38.34 13.98 -17.48
N ILE A 149 37.72 13.93 -18.67
CA ILE A 149 36.91 15.01 -19.21
C ILE A 149 35.67 15.25 -18.33
N LEU A 150 34.94 14.18 -17.97
CA LEU A 150 33.77 14.28 -17.09
C LEU A 150 34.14 14.84 -15.71
N GLU A 151 35.25 14.40 -15.11
CA GLU A 151 35.74 14.89 -13.82
C GLU A 151 36.16 16.36 -13.89
N TYR A 152 36.86 16.76 -14.97
CA TYR A 152 37.23 18.16 -15.18
C TYR A 152 36.00 19.06 -15.34
N LEU A 153 35.05 18.67 -16.20
CA LEU A 153 33.81 19.41 -16.39
C LEU A 153 33.00 19.48 -15.09
N GLY A 154 32.91 18.38 -14.35
CA GLY A 154 32.23 18.32 -13.05
C GLY A 154 32.85 19.25 -12.01
N ARG A 155 34.18 19.28 -11.91
CA ARG A 155 34.90 20.16 -10.99
C ARG A 155 34.64 21.64 -11.23
N HIS A 156 34.45 22.03 -12.50
CA HIS A 156 34.36 23.44 -12.90
C HIS A 156 32.96 23.90 -13.31
N CYS A 157 31.97 23.00 -13.39
CA CYS A 157 30.65 23.31 -13.93
C CYS A 157 29.92 24.41 -13.18
N ASN A 158 29.88 24.31 -11.84
CA ASN A 158 29.20 25.27 -10.97
C ASN A 158 29.98 26.60 -10.87
N GLU A 159 31.28 26.54 -10.57
CA GLU A 159 32.14 27.71 -10.35
C GLU A 159 32.19 28.63 -11.58
N HIS A 160 32.23 28.04 -12.78
CA HIS A 160 32.37 28.79 -14.03
C HIS A 160 31.09 28.86 -14.86
N SER A 161 29.94 28.39 -14.33
CA SER A 161 28.65 28.40 -15.02
C SER A 161 28.73 27.86 -16.46
N LEU A 162 29.33 26.68 -16.60
CA LEU A 162 29.57 26.06 -17.91
C LEU A 162 28.26 25.82 -18.68
N CYS A 163 28.27 25.97 -20.00
CA CYS A 163 27.05 25.84 -20.82
C CYS A 163 26.47 24.41 -20.75
N LYS A 164 25.35 24.25 -20.04
CA LYS A 164 24.66 22.96 -19.84
C LYS A 164 24.25 22.30 -21.14
N GLU A 165 23.76 23.09 -22.10
CA GLU A 165 23.30 22.60 -23.40
C GLU A 165 24.46 21.96 -24.18
N LYS A 166 25.62 22.61 -24.20
CA LYS A 166 26.82 22.08 -24.87
C LYS A 166 27.30 20.80 -24.20
N ILE A 167 27.39 20.78 -22.87
CA ILE A 167 27.77 19.58 -22.10
C ILE A 167 26.82 18.43 -22.41
N SER A 168 25.51 18.68 -22.40
CA SER A 168 24.49 17.65 -22.57
C SER A 168 24.52 17.00 -23.96
N GLN A 169 24.95 17.73 -24.99
CA GLN A 169 25.08 17.23 -26.37
C GLN A 169 26.30 16.32 -26.59
N LEU A 170 27.25 16.27 -25.65
CA LEU A 170 28.44 15.42 -25.78
C LEU A 170 28.08 13.94 -25.61
N GLN A 171 28.62 13.08 -26.48
CA GLN A 171 28.46 11.62 -26.43
C GLN A 171 29.48 10.99 -25.46
N ILE A 172 29.51 11.49 -24.23
CA ILE A 172 30.54 11.11 -23.23
C ILE A 172 29.96 10.40 -22.00
N PHE A 173 28.65 10.42 -21.82
CA PHE A 173 27.98 9.84 -20.64
C PHE A 173 27.77 8.34 -20.79
N LEU A 174 28.04 7.54 -19.76
CA LEU A 174 27.83 6.10 -19.82
C LEU A 174 26.41 5.72 -19.43
N ASN A 175 25.67 5.07 -20.34
CA ASN A 175 24.37 4.48 -20.04
C ASN A 175 24.50 3.19 -19.21
N ALA A 176 23.38 2.64 -18.74
CA ALA A 176 23.32 1.39 -17.97
C ALA A 176 24.05 0.21 -18.67
N SER A 177 23.94 0.10 -19.99
CA SER A 177 24.62 -0.92 -20.81
C SER A 177 26.13 -0.68 -20.99
N GLY A 178 26.66 0.44 -20.51
CA GLY A 178 28.07 0.82 -20.63
C GLY A 178 28.45 1.44 -21.97
N GLN A 179 27.47 1.84 -22.78
CA GLN A 179 27.70 2.59 -24.01
C GLN A 179 27.68 4.09 -23.72
N HIS A 180 28.51 4.83 -24.46
CA HIS A 180 28.49 6.28 -24.37
C HIS A 180 27.27 6.86 -25.10
N CYS A 181 26.67 7.88 -24.51
CA CYS A 181 25.45 8.51 -24.98
C CYS A 181 25.45 10.02 -24.65
N SER A 182 24.54 10.75 -25.30
CA SER A 182 24.19 12.13 -24.97
C SER A 182 22.95 12.17 -24.08
N VAL A 183 22.94 13.15 -23.17
CA VAL A 183 21.84 13.42 -22.23
C VAL A 183 20.99 14.63 -22.67
N PHE A 184 21.23 15.18 -23.85
CA PHE A 184 20.56 16.38 -24.35
C PHE A 184 19.04 16.17 -24.47
N GLY A 185 18.28 17.08 -23.86
CA GLY A 185 16.82 17.07 -23.87
C GLY A 185 16.18 15.92 -23.09
N ARG A 186 16.94 15.24 -22.22
CA ARG A 186 16.49 14.09 -21.43
C ARG A 186 16.72 14.29 -19.94
N HIS A 187 15.84 13.73 -19.13
CA HIS A 187 15.98 13.64 -17.68
C HIS A 187 16.87 12.46 -17.28
N ILE A 188 17.68 12.64 -16.24
CA ILE A 188 18.66 11.65 -15.82
C ILE A 188 18.07 10.73 -14.76
N ILE A 189 18.27 9.42 -14.92
CA ILE A 189 18.00 8.40 -13.89
C ILE A 189 19.31 7.67 -13.58
N ILE A 190 19.61 7.54 -12.29
CA ILE A 190 20.79 6.84 -11.78
C ILE A 190 20.33 5.76 -10.80
N PRO A 191 20.14 4.52 -11.25
CA PRO A 191 19.71 3.44 -10.38
C PRO A 191 20.78 3.11 -9.34
N MET A 192 20.42 3.18 -8.05
CA MET A 192 21.31 2.80 -6.96
C MET A 192 21.26 1.30 -6.69
N SER A 193 20.06 0.74 -6.53
CA SER A 193 19.87 -0.70 -6.33
C SER A 193 18.86 -1.34 -7.28
N VAL A 194 18.10 -0.54 -8.02
CA VAL A 194 17.01 -1.03 -8.87
C VAL A 194 17.54 -1.36 -10.27
N ASP A 195 17.34 -2.59 -10.73
CA ASP A 195 17.64 -2.95 -12.11
C ASP A 195 16.57 -2.42 -13.07
N LEU A 196 16.97 -1.51 -13.97
CA LEU A 196 16.09 -0.88 -14.96
C LEU A 196 16.19 -1.51 -16.36
N ALA A 197 16.72 -2.73 -16.49
CA ALA A 197 16.91 -3.42 -17.77
C ALA A 197 15.63 -3.44 -18.65
N TYR A 198 14.46 -3.73 -18.06
CA TYR A 198 13.18 -3.78 -18.77
C TYR A 198 12.59 -2.40 -19.10
N MET A 199 13.14 -1.34 -18.51
CA MET A 199 12.64 0.03 -18.66
C MET A 199 13.46 0.85 -19.67
N ASN A 200 14.49 0.30 -20.30
CA ASN A 200 15.36 1.05 -21.22
C ASN A 200 14.58 1.69 -22.39
N GLN A 201 13.68 0.92 -23.02
CA GLN A 201 12.88 1.43 -24.14
C GLN A 201 11.89 2.52 -23.69
N ILE A 202 11.20 2.26 -22.59
CA ILE A 202 10.25 3.19 -21.96
C ILE A 202 10.97 4.48 -21.53
N ALA A 203 12.20 4.38 -21.01
CA ALA A 203 13.02 5.54 -20.67
C ALA A 203 13.27 6.41 -21.90
N LEU A 204 13.69 5.80 -23.02
CA LEU A 204 13.96 6.53 -24.27
C LEU A 204 12.71 7.27 -24.78
N GLU A 205 11.56 6.61 -24.77
CA GLU A 205 10.28 7.17 -25.22
C GLU A 205 9.82 8.34 -24.32
N ASN A 206 10.02 8.22 -23.01
CA ASN A 206 9.65 9.23 -22.03
C ASN A 206 10.72 10.31 -21.79
N ARG A 207 11.70 10.44 -22.70
CA ARG A 207 12.81 11.40 -22.61
C ARG A 207 13.63 11.27 -21.31
N TYR A 208 13.86 10.04 -20.88
CA TYR A 208 14.81 9.71 -19.82
C TYR A 208 16.09 9.09 -20.40
N VAL A 209 17.17 9.20 -19.64
CA VAL A 209 18.42 8.50 -19.89
C VAL A 209 18.89 7.84 -18.59
N ILE A 210 19.07 6.52 -18.64
CA ILE A 210 19.53 5.72 -17.49
C ILE A 210 21.05 5.67 -17.55
N LEU A 211 21.71 6.36 -16.64
CA LEU A 211 23.17 6.44 -16.56
C LEU A 211 23.72 5.44 -15.54
N LYS A 212 24.98 5.03 -15.75
CA LYS A 212 25.75 4.32 -14.73
C LYS A 212 26.01 5.25 -13.53
N GLN A 213 26.15 4.62 -12.37
CA GLN A 213 26.50 5.32 -11.13
C GLN A 213 27.80 6.13 -11.32
N PRO A 214 27.86 7.36 -10.77
CA PRO A 214 29.05 8.19 -10.88
C PRO A 214 30.22 7.54 -10.14
N SER A 215 31.39 7.50 -10.79
CA SER A 215 32.62 6.94 -10.19
C SER A 215 33.34 7.90 -9.25
N SER A 216 32.93 9.17 -9.20
CA SER A 216 33.50 10.21 -8.33
C SER A 216 32.48 11.30 -8.05
N THR A 217 32.71 12.07 -6.97
CA THR A 217 31.83 13.18 -6.55
C THR A 217 31.73 14.27 -7.61
N TYR A 218 32.81 14.54 -8.35
CA TYR A 218 32.80 15.52 -9.44
C TYR A 218 31.82 15.14 -10.57
N ILE A 219 31.71 13.85 -10.90
CA ILE A 219 30.75 13.38 -11.92
C ILE A 219 29.32 13.48 -11.38
N GLU A 220 29.11 13.20 -10.09
CA GLU A 220 27.81 13.41 -9.45
C GLU A 220 27.40 14.90 -9.47
N ASP A 221 28.34 15.80 -9.19
CA ASP A 221 28.13 17.25 -9.27
C ASP A 221 27.79 17.69 -10.71
N LEU A 222 28.45 17.08 -11.71
CA LEU A 222 28.12 17.31 -13.12
C LEU A 222 26.68 16.88 -13.44
N TYR A 223 26.26 15.70 -12.96
CA TYR A 223 24.90 15.21 -13.18
C TYR A 223 23.85 16.12 -12.52
N LYS A 224 24.08 16.52 -11.26
CA LYS A 224 23.28 17.52 -10.53
C LYS A 224 23.21 18.86 -11.27
N TYR A 225 24.34 19.29 -11.85
CA TYR A 225 24.41 20.53 -12.59
C TYR A 225 23.57 20.49 -13.87
N ILE A 226 23.64 19.38 -14.61
CA ILE A 226 22.90 19.18 -15.86
C ILE A 226 21.40 19.03 -15.59
N ASP A 227 21.02 18.12 -14.69
CA ASP A 227 19.64 17.87 -14.30
C ASP A 227 19.50 17.95 -12.77
N PRO A 228 19.15 19.11 -12.21
CA PRO A 228 18.97 19.27 -10.77
C PRO A 228 17.85 18.40 -10.18
N LYS A 229 16.98 17.84 -11.02
CA LYS A 229 15.86 16.98 -10.62
C LYS A 229 16.07 15.52 -11.00
N TYR A 230 17.31 15.12 -11.31
CA TYR A 230 17.64 13.74 -11.63
C TYR A 230 17.17 12.77 -10.53
N LEU A 231 16.83 11.55 -10.95
CA LEU A 231 16.32 10.52 -10.05
C LEU A 231 17.44 9.57 -9.64
N SER A 232 17.76 9.52 -8.34
CA SER A 232 18.77 8.61 -7.80
C SER A 232 18.27 7.74 -6.65
N GLN A 233 17.32 8.23 -5.87
CA GLN A 233 16.74 7.47 -4.76
C GLN A 233 15.71 6.47 -5.30
N ASP A 234 15.81 5.21 -4.85
CA ASP A 234 14.97 4.13 -5.37
C ASP A 234 13.46 4.44 -5.26
N LEU A 235 12.98 4.92 -4.10
CA LEU A 235 11.55 5.21 -3.92
C LEU A 235 11.06 6.35 -4.82
N ASP A 236 11.93 7.31 -5.14
CA ASP A 236 11.64 8.38 -6.10
C ASP A 236 11.60 7.85 -7.53
N ILE A 237 12.51 6.94 -7.89
CA ILE A 237 12.50 6.23 -9.18
C ILE A 237 11.19 5.42 -9.31
N TYR A 238 10.77 4.71 -8.26
CA TYR A 238 9.50 4.00 -8.26
C TYR A 238 8.32 4.94 -8.47
N SER A 239 8.27 6.01 -7.67
CA SER A 239 7.16 6.97 -7.66
C SER A 239 7.02 7.72 -8.99
N LYS A 240 8.13 8.20 -9.56
CA LYS A 240 8.12 9.11 -10.71
C LYS A 240 8.30 8.41 -12.05
N PHE A 241 8.85 7.20 -12.08
CA PHE A 241 9.19 6.52 -13.34
C PHE A 241 8.64 5.09 -13.44
N ILE A 242 8.89 4.21 -12.46
CA ILE A 242 8.50 2.78 -12.60
C ILE A 242 6.99 2.58 -12.52
N LEU A 243 6.35 3.05 -11.44
CA LEU A 243 4.92 2.84 -11.21
C LEU A 243 4.05 3.45 -12.31
N PRO A 244 4.31 4.68 -12.80
CA PRO A 244 3.55 5.26 -13.92
C PRO A 244 3.63 4.46 -15.22
N ASN A 245 4.71 3.70 -15.43
CA ASN A 245 4.94 2.96 -16.67
C ASN A 245 4.77 1.44 -16.51
N LEU A 246 4.31 0.98 -15.34
CA LEU A 246 4.24 -0.44 -15.02
C LEU A 246 3.27 -1.20 -15.95
N GLU A 247 2.26 -0.52 -16.48
CA GLU A 247 1.26 -1.13 -17.38
C GLU A 247 1.80 -1.54 -18.76
N TYR A 248 2.91 -0.95 -19.20
CA TYR A 248 3.55 -1.27 -20.47
C TYR A 248 4.43 -2.52 -20.41
N LEU A 249 4.67 -3.03 -19.20
CA LEU A 249 5.51 -4.20 -18.98
C LEU A 249 4.69 -5.50 -18.98
N GLU A 250 5.34 -6.58 -19.41
CA GLU A 250 4.81 -7.93 -19.29
C GLU A 250 4.75 -8.37 -17.81
N GLU A 251 3.88 -9.34 -17.52
CA GLU A 251 3.64 -9.77 -16.14
C GLU A 251 4.91 -10.16 -15.35
N PRO A 252 5.85 -10.98 -15.90
CA PRO A 252 7.06 -11.34 -15.17
C PRO A 252 7.94 -10.14 -14.81
N GLN A 253 8.01 -9.15 -15.72
CA GLN A 253 8.79 -7.93 -15.55
C GLN A 253 8.16 -7.04 -14.47
N ARG A 254 6.83 -6.88 -14.51
CA ARG A 254 6.08 -6.14 -13.48
C ARG A 254 6.28 -6.75 -12.10
N MET A 255 6.17 -8.08 -12.00
CA MET A 255 6.32 -8.78 -10.72
C MET A 255 7.69 -8.56 -10.12
N SER A 256 8.77 -8.61 -10.91
CA SER A 256 10.13 -8.34 -10.42
C SER A 256 10.28 -6.95 -9.77
N TYR A 257 9.69 -5.91 -10.37
CA TYR A 257 9.67 -4.56 -9.80
C TYR A 257 8.82 -4.48 -8.52
N LEU A 258 7.65 -5.11 -8.51
CA LEU A 258 6.76 -5.10 -7.36
C LEU A 258 7.33 -5.88 -6.18
N GLU A 259 8.06 -6.98 -6.42
CA GLU A 259 8.77 -7.75 -5.38
C GLU A 259 9.83 -6.88 -4.70
N THR A 260 10.63 -6.19 -5.50
CA THR A 260 11.65 -5.26 -5.00
C THR A 260 11.04 -4.12 -4.18
N LEU A 261 9.92 -3.55 -4.65
CA LEU A 261 9.20 -2.51 -3.93
C LEU A 261 8.56 -3.04 -2.64
N ASN A 262 8.00 -4.24 -2.68
CA ASN A 262 7.39 -4.92 -1.53
C ASN A 262 8.40 -5.09 -0.38
N VAL A 263 9.61 -5.59 -0.69
CA VAL A 263 10.69 -5.71 0.31
C VAL A 263 11.06 -4.36 0.94
N LYS A 264 11.01 -3.27 0.18
CA LYS A 264 11.32 -1.91 0.68
C LYS A 264 10.17 -1.28 1.47
N LEU A 265 8.92 -1.59 1.16
CA LEU A 265 7.74 -0.94 1.75
C LEU A 265 7.14 -1.69 2.93
N THR A 266 7.13 -3.03 2.91
CA THR A 266 6.50 -3.83 3.97
C THR A 266 7.05 -3.54 5.38
N PRO A 267 8.37 -3.32 5.59
CA PRO A 267 8.88 -2.91 6.91
C PRO A 267 8.31 -1.58 7.42
N LEU A 268 7.80 -0.72 6.54
CA LEU A 268 7.25 0.60 6.85
C LEU A 268 5.72 0.56 7.02
N TYR A 269 5.08 -0.60 6.92
CA TYR A 269 3.62 -0.71 6.93
C TYR A 269 2.99 -0.17 8.22
N HIS A 270 3.62 -0.48 9.36
CA HIS A 270 3.15 -0.07 10.69
C HIS A 270 3.54 1.37 11.06
N ASP A 271 4.27 2.09 10.20
CA ASP A 271 4.54 3.50 10.44
C ASP A 271 3.25 4.33 10.30
N SER A 272 3.16 5.40 11.09
CA SER A 272 2.07 6.37 10.99
C SER A 272 1.91 6.87 9.56
N LYS A 273 0.66 7.11 9.12
CA LYS A 273 0.36 7.57 7.74
C LYS A 273 1.20 8.78 7.29
N ASP A 274 1.53 9.70 8.20
CA ASP A 274 2.36 10.89 7.91
C ASP A 274 3.83 10.58 7.59
N LYS A 275 4.31 9.40 8.00
CA LYS A 275 5.66 8.90 7.71
C LYS A 275 5.71 8.02 6.46
N GLN A 276 4.56 7.69 5.87
CA GLN A 276 4.56 6.83 4.69
C GLN A 276 5.25 7.53 3.51
N PRO A 277 6.15 6.83 2.79
CA PRO A 277 6.86 7.46 1.68
C PRO A 277 5.90 7.87 0.56
N LYS A 278 6.21 8.96 -0.17
CA LYS A 278 5.36 9.49 -1.25
C LYS A 278 4.98 8.45 -2.31
N VAL A 279 5.85 7.46 -2.55
CA VAL A 279 5.60 6.33 -3.47
C VAL A 279 4.31 5.57 -3.15
N VAL A 280 3.87 5.52 -1.89
CA VAL A 280 2.63 4.84 -1.47
C VAL A 280 1.41 5.52 -2.09
N SER A 281 1.40 6.84 -2.18
CA SER A 281 0.30 7.58 -2.83
C SER A 281 0.19 7.28 -4.32
N VAL A 282 1.32 7.08 -5.00
CA VAL A 282 1.35 6.67 -6.41
C VAL A 282 0.90 5.21 -6.51
N LEU A 283 1.44 4.32 -5.68
CA LEU A 283 1.11 2.90 -5.64
C LEU A 283 -0.40 2.65 -5.50
N ARG A 284 -1.09 3.45 -4.68
CA ARG A 284 -2.56 3.37 -4.50
C ARG A 284 -3.36 3.57 -5.79
N ASN A 285 -2.80 4.34 -6.72
CA ASN A 285 -3.41 4.65 -8.01
C ASN A 285 -2.82 3.80 -9.15
N THR A 286 -1.84 2.95 -8.88
CA THR A 286 -1.20 2.11 -9.89
C THR A 286 -2.03 0.88 -10.20
N ARG A 287 -2.25 0.63 -11.49
CA ARG A 287 -2.90 -0.60 -11.98
C ARG A 287 -1.84 -1.68 -12.18
N PHE A 288 -1.88 -2.74 -11.37
CA PHE A 288 -0.90 -3.82 -11.44
C PHE A 288 -1.45 -5.22 -11.16
N ILE A 289 -2.64 -5.32 -10.60
CA ILE A 289 -3.29 -6.61 -10.35
C ILE A 289 -4.06 -7.00 -11.61
N GLN A 290 -3.64 -8.09 -12.26
CA GLN A 290 -4.31 -8.60 -13.44
C GLN A 290 -5.50 -9.49 -13.07
N GLN A 291 -6.69 -9.11 -13.53
CA GLN A 291 -7.93 -9.88 -13.41
C GLN A 291 -8.72 -9.76 -14.72
N ASN A 292 -9.20 -10.88 -15.26
CA ASN A 292 -9.98 -10.93 -16.51
C ASN A 292 -9.30 -10.21 -17.69
N GLY A 293 -7.97 -10.35 -17.81
CA GLY A 293 -7.18 -9.73 -18.88
C GLY A 293 -6.97 -8.22 -18.76
N ARG A 294 -7.40 -7.57 -17.67
CA ARG A 294 -7.19 -6.14 -17.42
C ARG A 294 -6.40 -5.91 -16.13
N LEU A 295 -5.58 -4.87 -16.12
CA LEU A 295 -4.91 -4.40 -14.91
C LEU A 295 -5.84 -3.50 -14.11
N GLN A 296 -5.89 -3.76 -12.81
CA GLN A 296 -6.68 -3.02 -11.84
C GLN A 296 -5.81 -2.53 -10.68
N THR A 297 -6.28 -1.48 -10.03
CA THR A 297 -5.75 -0.96 -8.77
C THR A 297 -6.14 -1.88 -7.61
N ALA A 298 -5.34 -1.90 -6.54
CA ALA A 298 -5.59 -2.77 -5.38
C ALA A 298 -6.91 -2.47 -4.66
N ASN A 299 -7.41 -1.24 -4.73
CA ASN A 299 -8.69 -0.83 -4.13
C ASN A 299 -9.95 -1.50 -4.74
N ASN A 300 -9.82 -2.27 -5.82
CA ASN A 300 -10.91 -3.09 -6.36
C ASN A 300 -11.00 -4.48 -5.70
N PHE A 301 -10.08 -4.77 -4.76
CA PHE A 301 -9.96 -6.09 -4.15
C PHE A 301 -10.19 -6.03 -2.65
N TYR A 302 -10.88 -7.03 -2.13
CA TYR A 302 -11.06 -7.24 -0.69
C TYR A 302 -9.98 -8.14 -0.12
N ASP A 303 -9.52 -7.82 1.08
CA ASP A 303 -8.55 -8.62 1.83
C ASP A 303 -9.15 -9.99 2.21
N PRO A 304 -8.61 -11.10 1.68
CA PRO A 304 -9.10 -12.44 1.99
C PRO A 304 -8.87 -12.84 3.44
N SER A 305 -7.97 -12.15 4.16
CA SER A 305 -7.67 -12.39 5.57
C SER A 305 -8.72 -11.79 6.51
N ASN A 306 -9.57 -10.88 6.02
CA ASN A 306 -10.66 -10.33 6.82
C ASN A 306 -11.83 -11.33 6.83
N LEU A 307 -12.20 -11.80 8.04
CA LEU A 307 -13.23 -12.82 8.22
C LEU A 307 -14.59 -12.39 7.65
N VAL A 308 -14.96 -11.11 7.78
CA VAL A 308 -16.22 -10.58 7.23
C VAL A 308 -16.23 -10.70 5.71
N PHE A 309 -15.17 -10.25 5.02
CA PHE A 309 -15.11 -10.32 3.56
C PHE A 309 -15.08 -11.76 3.03
N SER A 310 -14.42 -12.66 3.75
CA SER A 310 -14.39 -14.09 3.42
C SER A 310 -15.78 -14.72 3.52
N VAL A 311 -16.47 -14.52 4.65
CA VAL A 311 -17.79 -15.12 4.91
C VAL A 311 -18.91 -14.49 4.06
N MET A 312 -18.80 -13.19 3.75
CA MET A 312 -19.68 -12.52 2.78
C MET A 312 -19.38 -12.92 1.33
N LYS A 313 -18.33 -13.73 1.08
CA LYS A 313 -17.90 -14.20 -0.26
C LYS A 313 -17.60 -13.06 -1.24
N VAL A 314 -17.09 -11.94 -0.74
CA VAL A 314 -16.69 -10.78 -1.56
C VAL A 314 -15.20 -10.75 -1.86
N ALA A 315 -14.40 -11.57 -1.17
CA ALA A 315 -12.98 -11.72 -1.43
C ALA A 315 -12.72 -12.20 -2.87
N ASN A 316 -12.10 -11.33 -3.67
CA ASN A 316 -11.91 -11.50 -5.12
C ASN A 316 -10.41 -11.39 -5.53
N LEU A 317 -9.50 -11.41 -4.56
CA LEU A 317 -8.06 -11.31 -4.79
C LEU A 317 -7.53 -12.58 -5.49
N PRO A 318 -6.79 -12.48 -6.62
CA PRO A 318 -6.21 -13.65 -7.28
C PRO A 318 -5.18 -14.36 -6.38
N GLN A 319 -5.17 -15.70 -6.40
CA GLN A 319 -4.35 -16.54 -5.50
C GLN A 319 -2.85 -16.21 -5.50
N LYS A 320 -2.28 -15.79 -6.63
CA LYS A 320 -0.87 -15.39 -6.74
C LYS A 320 -0.47 -14.23 -5.81
N TRP A 321 -1.45 -13.43 -5.37
CA TRP A 321 -1.25 -12.29 -4.47
C TRP A 321 -1.38 -12.67 -3.00
N TYR A 322 -1.65 -13.94 -2.68
CA TYR A 322 -1.72 -14.39 -1.30
C TYR A 322 -0.34 -14.24 -0.63
N GLY A 323 -0.33 -13.72 0.59
CA GLY A 323 0.91 -13.40 1.33
C GLY A 323 1.44 -11.99 1.10
N TRP A 324 0.85 -11.20 0.19
CA TRP A 324 1.23 -9.80 -0.05
C TRP A 324 0.37 -8.79 0.72
N ASN A 325 -0.24 -9.21 1.83
CA ASN A 325 -1.30 -8.46 2.51
C ASN A 325 -0.88 -7.03 2.86
N ASP A 326 0.25 -6.84 3.54
CA ASP A 326 0.68 -5.50 4.00
C ASP A 326 0.98 -4.57 2.82
N PHE A 327 1.68 -5.06 1.81
CA PHE A 327 1.92 -4.31 0.57
C PHE A 327 0.63 -3.92 -0.14
N LEU A 328 -0.32 -4.84 -0.25
CA LEU A 328 -1.61 -4.59 -0.91
C LEU A 328 -2.49 -3.63 -0.10
N ARG A 329 -2.47 -3.71 1.24
CA ARG A 329 -3.12 -2.75 2.13
C ARG A 329 -2.52 -1.35 1.96
N MET A 330 -1.19 -1.23 1.86
CA MET A 330 -0.54 0.06 1.51
C MET A 330 -1.00 0.58 0.16
N ALA A 331 -1.10 -0.32 -0.84
CA ALA A 331 -1.63 -0.05 -2.17
C ALA A 331 -3.14 0.22 -2.19
N GLY A 332 -3.84 0.17 -1.05
CA GLY A 332 -5.25 0.56 -0.94
C GLY A 332 -6.24 -0.58 -1.08
N MET A 333 -5.82 -1.84 -0.97
CA MET A 333 -6.72 -3.00 -0.84
C MET A 333 -7.71 -2.79 0.30
N ILE A 334 -8.98 -3.14 0.06
CA ILE A 334 -10.06 -2.97 1.03
C ILE A 334 -9.87 -4.02 2.12
N HIS A 335 -9.45 -3.59 3.31
CA HIS A 335 -9.13 -4.49 4.43
C HIS A 335 -9.93 -4.19 5.70
N GLU A 336 -10.55 -3.01 5.80
CA GLU A 336 -11.40 -2.60 6.90
C GLU A 336 -12.87 -2.57 6.48
N VAL A 337 -13.76 -3.01 7.37
CA VAL A 337 -15.21 -2.93 7.17
C VAL A 337 -15.66 -1.57 7.68
N THR A 338 -15.95 -0.64 6.77
CA THR A 338 -16.49 0.67 7.15
C THR A 338 -17.94 0.55 7.65
N PRO A 339 -18.45 1.53 8.43
CA PRO A 339 -19.84 1.55 8.87
C PRO A 339 -20.87 1.36 7.73
N ASN A 340 -20.68 2.07 6.62
CA ASN A 340 -21.56 1.93 5.45
C ASN A 340 -21.48 0.53 4.83
N LYS A 341 -20.27 -0.06 4.80
CA LYS A 341 -20.08 -1.40 4.26
C LYS A 341 -20.69 -2.47 5.16
N TYR A 342 -20.63 -2.27 6.47
CA TYR A 342 -21.33 -3.10 7.44
C TYR A 342 -22.83 -3.10 7.17
N LEU A 343 -23.45 -1.91 7.02
CA LEU A 343 -24.87 -1.79 6.73
C LEU A 343 -25.25 -2.45 5.40
N GLU A 344 -24.41 -2.29 4.37
CA GLU A 344 -24.60 -2.96 3.06
C GLU A 344 -24.64 -4.49 3.25
N PHE A 345 -23.70 -5.06 4.00
CA PHE A 345 -23.69 -6.50 4.29
C PHE A 345 -24.88 -6.96 5.13
N ALA A 346 -25.22 -6.23 6.19
CA ALA A 346 -26.36 -6.57 7.05
C ALA A 346 -27.68 -6.56 6.27
N ARG A 347 -27.91 -5.53 5.43
CA ARG A 347 -29.12 -5.40 4.59
C ARG A 347 -29.16 -6.41 3.44
N SER A 348 -28.03 -6.98 3.03
CA SER A 348 -27.97 -7.98 1.97
C SER A 348 -28.32 -9.40 2.43
N LEU A 349 -28.52 -9.62 3.74
CA LEU A 349 -28.86 -10.94 4.26
C LEU A 349 -30.34 -11.26 4.04
N GLU A 350 -30.60 -12.49 3.59
CA GLU A 350 -31.95 -13.01 3.36
C GLU A 350 -32.11 -14.35 4.08
N ALA A 351 -33.30 -14.65 4.61
CA ALA A 351 -33.56 -15.90 5.32
C ALA A 351 -33.43 -17.16 4.42
N SER A 352 -33.53 -17.01 3.10
CA SER A 352 -33.32 -18.08 2.12
C SER A 352 -31.85 -18.44 1.90
N ASP A 353 -30.90 -17.61 2.35
CA ASP A 353 -29.47 -17.86 2.19
C ASP A 353 -29.02 -18.98 3.14
N PRO A 354 -28.49 -20.12 2.65
CA PRO A 354 -28.05 -21.22 3.50
C PRO A 354 -26.95 -20.81 4.50
N ASP A 355 -26.16 -19.78 4.19
CA ASP A 355 -25.07 -19.29 5.01
C ASP A 355 -25.49 -18.13 5.94
N VAL A 356 -26.77 -17.74 5.96
CA VAL A 356 -27.26 -16.54 6.69
C VAL A 356 -26.89 -16.56 8.18
N LYS A 357 -26.94 -17.73 8.82
CA LYS A 357 -26.55 -17.89 10.23
C LYS A 357 -25.06 -17.64 10.45
N ALA A 358 -24.21 -18.10 9.54
CA ALA A 358 -22.77 -17.87 9.64
C ALA A 358 -22.43 -16.39 9.37
N LYS A 359 -23.04 -15.78 8.36
CA LYS A 359 -22.86 -14.37 8.00
C LYS A 359 -23.30 -13.43 9.12
N SER A 360 -24.53 -13.58 9.60
CA SER A 360 -25.08 -12.77 10.70
C SER A 360 -24.25 -12.88 11.99
N LYS A 361 -23.80 -14.08 12.34
CA LYS A 361 -22.90 -14.30 13.49
C LYS A 361 -21.58 -13.54 13.36
N VAL A 362 -20.94 -13.59 12.18
CA VAL A 362 -19.67 -12.90 11.93
C VAL A 362 -19.84 -11.38 11.97
N LEU A 363 -20.98 -10.86 11.49
CA LEU A 363 -21.30 -9.43 11.62
C LEU A 363 -21.49 -9.01 13.08
N ILE A 364 -22.10 -9.85 13.92
CA ILE A 364 -22.20 -9.55 15.36
C ILE A 364 -20.82 -9.60 16.05
N GLN A 365 -20.00 -10.61 15.79
CA GLN A 365 -18.65 -10.69 16.35
C GLN A 365 -17.79 -9.49 15.94
N HIS A 366 -17.93 -9.04 14.69
CA HIS A 366 -17.25 -7.84 14.21
C HIS A 366 -17.76 -6.58 14.92
N LEU A 367 -19.08 -6.45 15.10
CA LEU A 367 -19.68 -5.33 15.83
C LEU A 367 -19.20 -5.26 17.28
N GLU A 368 -19.11 -6.40 17.98
CA GLU A 368 -18.59 -6.47 19.34
C GLU A 368 -17.12 -6.00 19.43
N THR A 369 -16.31 -6.36 18.42
CA THR A 369 -14.88 -6.02 18.39
C THR A 369 -14.63 -4.57 17.99
N CYS A 370 -15.45 -4.03 17.07
CA CYS A 370 -15.24 -2.74 16.43
C CYS A 370 -16.36 -1.73 16.75
N TYR A 371 -17.04 -1.89 17.89
CA TYR A 371 -18.20 -1.06 18.26
C TYR A 371 -17.89 0.45 18.24
N SER A 372 -16.68 0.86 18.65
CA SER A 372 -16.25 2.27 18.63
C SER A 372 -16.42 2.93 17.27
N ASP A 373 -16.14 2.19 16.21
CA ASP A 373 -16.11 2.68 14.83
C ASP A 373 -17.53 2.69 14.23
N MET A 374 -18.41 1.84 14.78
CA MET A 374 -19.79 1.65 14.35
C MET A 374 -20.80 2.60 15.03
N LYS A 375 -20.36 3.43 15.98
CA LYS A 375 -21.24 4.38 16.70
C LYS A 375 -22.04 5.31 15.79
N SER A 376 -21.47 5.67 14.64
CA SER A 376 -22.09 6.60 13.67
C SER A 376 -23.35 6.03 13.01
N VAL A 377 -23.48 4.70 12.91
CA VAL A 377 -24.59 4.00 12.24
C VAL A 377 -25.38 3.13 13.21
N ARG A 378 -25.26 3.41 14.50
CA ARG A 378 -25.82 2.60 15.58
C ARG A 378 -27.32 2.36 15.41
N SER A 379 -28.11 3.42 15.21
CA SER A 379 -29.57 3.30 15.07
C SER A 379 -29.97 2.46 13.86
N ASP A 380 -29.24 2.56 12.75
CA ASP A 380 -29.48 1.69 11.59
C ASP A 380 -29.22 0.21 11.94
N ILE A 381 -28.14 -0.10 12.67
CA ILE A 381 -27.81 -1.48 13.06
C ILE A 381 -28.90 -2.08 13.96
N GLU A 382 -29.42 -1.29 14.89
CA GLU A 382 -30.46 -1.72 15.84
C GLU A 382 -31.73 -2.18 15.10
N ASP A 383 -32.11 -1.48 14.03
CA ASP A 383 -33.39 -1.70 13.32
C ASP A 383 -33.31 -2.67 12.13
N ILE A 384 -32.13 -2.96 11.60
CA ILE A 384 -32.00 -3.90 10.47
C ILE A 384 -32.34 -5.33 10.91
N GLU A 385 -33.21 -5.99 10.15
CA GLU A 385 -33.50 -7.42 10.29
C GLU A 385 -32.44 -8.26 9.58
N PHE A 386 -31.34 -8.60 10.28
CA PHE A 386 -30.26 -9.41 9.72
C PHE A 386 -29.90 -10.65 10.56
N LEU A 387 -30.57 -10.84 11.70
CA LEU A 387 -30.29 -11.96 12.61
C LEU A 387 -31.23 -13.13 12.35
N VAL A 388 -30.68 -14.35 12.45
CA VAL A 388 -31.51 -15.55 12.42
C VAL A 388 -32.23 -15.67 13.78
N PRO A 389 -33.57 -15.74 13.82
CA PRO A 389 -34.31 -15.85 15.06
C PRO A 389 -33.89 -17.09 15.87
N TYR A 390 -33.92 -16.96 17.19
CA TYR A 390 -33.81 -18.14 18.04
C TYR A 390 -35.06 -18.99 17.93
N ASN A 391 -34.90 -20.27 17.60
CA ASN A 391 -35.98 -21.23 17.71
C ASN A 391 -36.08 -21.68 19.16
N ILE A 392 -37.26 -21.55 19.76
CA ILE A 392 -37.52 -22.03 21.12
C ILE A 392 -37.09 -23.48 21.26
N ASP A 393 -36.57 -23.83 22.45
CA ASP A 393 -36.28 -25.22 22.74
C ASP A 393 -37.58 -26.05 22.75
N ASN A 394 -37.74 -26.87 21.71
CA ASN A 394 -38.89 -27.75 21.55
C ASN A 394 -38.93 -28.90 22.56
N SER A 395 -37.91 -29.05 23.42
CA SER A 395 -37.95 -29.99 24.54
C SER A 395 -39.20 -29.81 25.41
N MET A 396 -39.75 -28.58 25.51
CA MET A 396 -40.93 -28.26 26.31
C MET A 396 -42.26 -28.28 25.54
N ASN A 397 -42.28 -28.78 24.30
CA ASN A 397 -43.46 -28.79 23.42
C ASN A 397 -44.07 -27.40 23.15
N ALA A 398 -43.34 -26.30 23.40
CA ALA A 398 -43.88 -24.94 23.33
C ALA A 398 -44.43 -24.59 21.93
N GLU A 399 -43.72 -24.97 20.86
CA GLU A 399 -44.14 -24.71 19.48
C GLU A 399 -45.42 -25.49 19.07
N SER A 400 -45.68 -26.63 19.72
CA SER A 400 -46.92 -27.40 19.48
C SER A 400 -48.16 -26.74 20.07
N ILE A 401 -47.98 -25.84 21.05
CA ILE A 401 -49.05 -25.15 21.76
C ILE A 401 -49.34 -23.82 21.06
N LEU A 402 -48.30 -23.02 20.84
CA LEU A 402 -48.37 -21.78 20.08
C LEU A 402 -47.17 -21.70 19.13
N PRO A 403 -47.39 -21.34 17.84
CA PRO A 403 -46.31 -21.12 16.91
C PRO A 403 -45.41 -19.96 17.37
N CYS A 404 -44.11 -20.04 17.07
CA CYS A 404 -43.20 -18.93 17.30
C CYS A 404 -43.59 -17.71 16.45
N PHE A 405 -43.36 -16.51 17.00
CA PHE A 405 -43.52 -15.27 16.26
C PHE A 405 -42.59 -15.25 15.05
N LYS A 406 -43.11 -14.87 13.88
CA LYS A 406 -42.35 -14.77 12.64
C LYS A 406 -42.49 -13.37 12.07
N THR A 407 -41.35 -12.78 11.75
CA THR A 407 -41.26 -11.54 10.97
C THR A 407 -41.55 -11.83 9.50
N THR A 408 -41.78 -10.78 8.71
CA THR A 408 -42.06 -10.90 7.28
C THR A 408 -40.83 -11.37 6.51
N SER A 409 -39.63 -10.93 6.90
CA SER A 409 -38.36 -11.33 6.28
C SER A 409 -37.88 -12.71 6.71
N GLY A 410 -38.38 -13.24 7.83
CA GLY A 410 -37.83 -14.43 8.50
C GLY A 410 -36.54 -14.16 9.29
N LEU A 411 -36.02 -12.93 9.26
CA LEU A 411 -34.91 -12.44 10.07
C LEU A 411 -35.41 -11.45 11.12
N VAL A 412 -34.59 -11.15 12.12
CA VAL A 412 -34.99 -10.29 13.24
C VAL A 412 -33.97 -9.19 13.46
N SER A 413 -34.46 -8.03 13.93
CA SER A 413 -33.62 -6.91 14.33
C SER A 413 -33.31 -6.95 15.83
N ILE A 414 -32.31 -6.18 16.25
CA ILE A 414 -31.92 -6.14 17.67
C ILE A 414 -32.96 -5.35 18.47
N SER A 415 -33.46 -4.23 17.92
CA SER A 415 -34.40 -3.34 18.60
C SER A 415 -35.78 -3.97 18.85
N GLN A 416 -36.21 -4.87 17.97
CA GLN A 416 -37.54 -5.50 18.06
C GLN A 416 -37.53 -6.87 18.75
N SER A 417 -36.36 -7.37 19.14
CA SER A 417 -36.20 -8.70 19.72
C SER A 417 -35.85 -8.66 21.20
N VAL A 418 -36.18 -9.75 21.90
CA VAL A 418 -35.91 -9.90 23.33
C VAL A 418 -34.75 -10.86 23.58
N HIS A 419 -34.16 -10.75 24.76
CA HIS A 419 -33.13 -11.68 25.21
C HIS A 419 -33.68 -13.11 25.34
N SER A 420 -32.89 -14.11 24.94
CA SER A 420 -33.26 -15.54 24.92
C SER A 420 -33.78 -16.10 26.25
N LYS A 421 -33.28 -15.61 27.40
CA LYS A 421 -33.82 -15.88 28.75
C LYS A 421 -35.33 -15.70 28.91
N TYR A 422 -35.98 -14.85 28.09
CA TYR A 422 -37.42 -14.63 28.13
C TYR A 422 -38.21 -15.50 27.14
N GLN A 423 -37.58 -16.52 26.54
CA GLN A 423 -38.22 -17.36 25.51
C GLN A 423 -39.61 -17.88 25.92
N TYR A 424 -39.75 -18.44 27.13
CA TYR A 424 -41.00 -19.01 27.63
C TYR A 424 -42.04 -17.96 28.07
N VAL A 425 -41.72 -16.66 27.97
CA VAL A 425 -42.61 -15.57 28.37
C VAL A 425 -43.24 -14.88 27.16
N VAL A 426 -42.61 -14.98 25.97
CA VAL A 426 -43.06 -14.21 24.79
C VAL A 426 -42.92 -14.91 23.43
N TRP A 427 -42.53 -16.20 23.34
CA TRP A 427 -42.18 -16.83 22.06
C TRP A 427 -43.20 -16.69 20.93
N SER A 428 -44.50 -16.60 21.26
CA SER A 428 -45.57 -16.46 20.25
C SER A 428 -45.91 -15.03 19.86
N THR A 429 -45.29 -14.02 20.49
CA THR A 429 -45.67 -12.61 20.34
C THR A 429 -44.52 -11.68 19.96
N VAL A 430 -43.27 -12.05 20.27
CA VAL A 430 -42.07 -11.23 20.00
C VAL A 430 -40.95 -12.13 19.50
N SER A 431 -40.11 -11.61 18.60
CA SER A 431 -38.90 -12.29 18.16
C SER A 431 -37.89 -12.42 19.30
N ILE A 432 -37.15 -13.52 19.29
CA ILE A 432 -36.13 -13.83 20.29
C ILE A 432 -34.76 -13.73 19.63
N LEU A 433 -33.84 -13.02 20.28
CA LEU A 433 -32.46 -12.90 19.83
C LEU A 433 -31.76 -14.27 19.87
N PRO A 434 -30.98 -14.61 18.82
CA PRO A 434 -30.12 -15.78 18.87
C PRO A 434 -29.06 -15.62 19.95
N GLU A 435 -28.58 -16.75 20.50
CA GLU A 435 -27.60 -16.76 21.59
C GLU A 435 -26.33 -15.95 21.29
N TYR A 436 -25.88 -15.94 20.03
CA TYR A 436 -24.69 -15.19 19.62
C TYR A 436 -24.91 -13.67 19.55
N ALA A 437 -26.14 -13.18 19.65
CA ALA A 437 -26.49 -11.76 19.67
C ALA A 437 -27.12 -11.31 21.00
N ALA A 438 -27.45 -12.25 21.89
CA ALA A 438 -28.03 -11.99 23.21
C ALA A 438 -26.97 -11.68 24.28
N ASN A 439 -25.89 -10.98 23.93
CA ASN A 439 -24.83 -10.60 24.86
C ASN A 439 -25.20 -9.31 25.60
N ASP A 440 -25.31 -9.36 26.94
CA ASP A 440 -25.65 -8.20 27.77
C ASP A 440 -24.71 -6.99 27.55
N THR A 441 -23.42 -7.24 27.24
CA THR A 441 -22.46 -6.16 26.96
C THR A 441 -22.81 -5.44 25.67
N LEU A 442 -23.12 -6.18 24.61
CA LEU A 442 -23.52 -5.62 23.31
C LEU A 442 -24.85 -4.88 23.42
N LEU A 443 -25.84 -5.49 24.09
CA LEU A 443 -27.14 -4.87 24.31
C LEU A 443 -27.03 -3.55 25.10
N THR A 444 -26.17 -3.51 26.12
CA THR A 444 -25.89 -2.29 26.89
C THR A 444 -25.23 -1.23 26.01
N GLN A 445 -24.26 -1.60 25.17
CA GLN A 445 -23.64 -0.69 24.21
C GLN A 445 -24.68 -0.10 23.24
N LEU A 446 -25.61 -0.93 22.75
CA LEU A 446 -26.72 -0.52 21.90
C LEU A 446 -27.89 0.13 22.68
N ASN A 447 -27.78 0.35 24.00
CA ASN A 447 -28.87 0.86 24.85
C ASN A 447 -30.20 0.11 24.67
N ILE A 448 -30.14 -1.19 24.37
CA ILE A 448 -31.29 -2.06 24.22
C ILE A 448 -31.44 -2.84 25.52
N SER A 449 -32.60 -2.73 26.17
CA SER A 449 -32.86 -3.44 27.42
C SER A 449 -33.00 -4.96 27.22
N GLY A 450 -33.46 -5.40 26.03
CA GLY A 450 -33.73 -6.80 25.73
C GLY A 450 -34.86 -7.41 26.58
N THR A 451 -35.60 -6.58 27.31
CA THR A 451 -36.76 -6.97 28.12
C THR A 451 -38.03 -6.99 27.27
N PRO A 452 -38.95 -7.94 27.52
CA PRO A 452 -40.17 -8.03 26.75
C PRO A 452 -41.14 -6.87 27.09
N PRO A 453 -41.81 -6.26 26.09
CA PRO A 453 -42.86 -5.28 26.32
C PRO A 453 -44.05 -5.88 27.10
N GLU A 454 -44.58 -5.14 28.08
CA GLU A 454 -45.67 -5.62 28.96
C GLU A 454 -46.91 -6.08 28.18
N ASP A 455 -47.30 -5.34 27.13
CA ASP A 455 -48.45 -5.64 26.27
C ASP A 455 -48.28 -6.98 25.55
N LYS A 456 -47.05 -7.29 25.11
CA LYS A 456 -46.72 -8.55 24.44
C LYS A 456 -46.71 -9.73 25.40
N VAL A 457 -46.19 -9.55 26.61
CA VAL A 457 -46.27 -10.57 27.67
C VAL A 457 -47.74 -10.88 27.99
N LEU A 458 -48.57 -9.86 28.20
CA LEU A 458 -50.00 -10.04 28.45
C LEU A 458 -50.71 -10.78 27.31
N GLN A 459 -50.40 -10.39 26.06
CA GLN A 459 -50.93 -11.05 24.87
C GLN A 459 -50.50 -12.52 24.80
N HIS A 460 -49.24 -12.81 25.11
CA HIS A 460 -48.68 -14.16 25.11
C HIS A 460 -49.39 -15.05 26.13
N ILE A 461 -49.48 -14.59 27.39
CA ILE A 461 -50.14 -15.33 28.49
C ILE A 461 -51.60 -15.59 28.14
N THR A 462 -52.33 -14.57 27.65
CA THR A 462 -53.74 -14.70 27.27
C THR A 462 -53.92 -15.77 26.18
N ASN A 463 -53.13 -15.69 25.11
CA ASN A 463 -53.18 -16.67 24.02
C ASN A 463 -52.87 -18.10 24.49
N LEU A 464 -51.89 -18.25 25.39
CA LEU A 464 -51.48 -19.54 25.94
C LEU A 464 -52.62 -20.17 26.73
N CYS A 465 -53.20 -19.41 27.66
CA CYS A 465 -54.33 -19.83 28.47
C CYS A 465 -55.55 -20.19 27.60
N ASP A 466 -55.87 -19.37 26.59
CA ASP A 466 -57.01 -19.58 25.69
C ASP A 466 -56.90 -20.87 24.87
N VAL A 467 -55.72 -21.18 24.35
CA VAL A 467 -55.48 -22.43 23.62
C VAL A 467 -55.61 -23.62 24.57
N CYS A 468 -55.04 -23.49 25.76
CA CYS A 468 -55.00 -24.57 26.74
C CYS A 468 -56.36 -24.90 27.34
N SER A 469 -57.19 -23.90 27.61
CA SER A 469 -58.57 -24.07 28.06
C SER A 469 -59.45 -24.73 27.01
N ARG A 470 -59.22 -24.49 25.71
CA ARG A 470 -60.03 -25.06 24.61
C ARG A 470 -59.64 -26.48 24.22
N ALA A 471 -58.34 -26.77 24.18
CA ALA A 471 -57.83 -27.99 23.54
C ALA A 471 -57.36 -29.08 24.53
N LYS A 472 -57.52 -28.88 25.85
CA LYS A 472 -56.86 -29.71 26.89
C LYS A 472 -55.37 -29.92 26.54
N CYS A 473 -54.67 -28.80 26.34
CA CYS A 473 -53.25 -28.82 26.06
C CYS A 473 -52.49 -29.39 27.29
N SER A 474 -51.31 -29.96 27.09
CA SER A 474 -50.39 -30.32 28.18
C SER A 474 -49.20 -29.36 28.16
N VAL A 475 -49.38 -28.14 28.67
CA VAL A 475 -48.24 -27.24 28.94
C VAL A 475 -47.37 -27.89 30.01
N LYS A 476 -46.07 -27.99 29.74
CA LYS A 476 -45.12 -28.45 30.76
C LYS A 476 -45.05 -27.45 31.91
N GLU A 477 -44.97 -27.96 33.14
CA GLU A 477 -45.01 -27.10 34.32
C GLU A 477 -43.87 -26.08 34.33
N GLU A 478 -42.71 -26.40 33.75
CA GLU A 478 -41.52 -25.52 33.68
C GLU A 478 -41.77 -24.24 32.86
N VAL A 479 -42.63 -24.29 31.85
CA VAL A 479 -43.03 -23.11 31.06
C VAL A 479 -43.80 -22.15 31.97
N MET A 480 -44.75 -22.68 32.75
CA MET A 480 -45.52 -21.88 33.69
C MET A 480 -44.67 -21.37 34.85
N GLU A 481 -43.71 -22.15 35.35
CA GLU A 481 -42.75 -21.67 36.34
C GLU A 481 -41.96 -20.46 35.82
N SER A 482 -41.54 -20.49 34.55
CA SER A 482 -40.83 -19.37 33.91
C SER A 482 -41.71 -18.10 33.83
N ILE A 483 -42.99 -18.27 33.51
CA ILE A 483 -43.97 -17.16 33.47
C ILE A 483 -44.18 -16.60 34.88
N TYR A 484 -44.41 -17.45 35.89
CA TYR A 484 -44.65 -16.98 37.25
C TYR A 484 -43.42 -16.33 37.88
N GLU A 485 -42.22 -16.84 37.59
CA GLU A 485 -40.96 -16.21 38.02
C GLU A 485 -40.83 -14.80 37.45
N TYR A 486 -41.16 -14.61 36.16
CA TYR A 486 -41.17 -13.29 35.54
C TYR A 486 -42.19 -12.36 36.21
N LEU A 487 -43.43 -12.82 36.40
CA LEU A 487 -44.52 -12.05 37.03
C LEU A 487 -44.22 -11.62 38.47
N LYS A 488 -43.30 -12.31 39.18
CA LYS A 488 -42.89 -11.95 40.53
C LYS A 488 -42.49 -10.48 40.65
N THR A 489 -41.82 -9.95 39.63
CA THR A 489 -41.32 -8.56 39.58
C THR A 489 -42.23 -7.60 38.81
N GLN A 490 -43.35 -8.06 38.24
CA GLN A 490 -44.17 -7.29 37.30
C GLN A 490 -45.58 -7.05 37.85
N SER A 491 -45.73 -6.08 38.76
CA SER A 491 -47.03 -5.78 39.39
C SER A 491 -48.12 -5.38 38.40
N ASN A 492 -47.79 -4.53 37.43
CA ASN A 492 -48.75 -4.01 36.45
C ASN A 492 -49.37 -5.13 35.60
N ILE A 493 -48.57 -6.14 35.23
CA ILE A 493 -49.04 -7.28 34.46
C ILE A 493 -50.04 -8.10 35.30
N CYS A 494 -49.72 -8.35 36.58
CA CYS A 494 -50.62 -9.06 37.50
C CYS A 494 -51.97 -8.34 37.66
N ASP A 495 -51.98 -7.02 37.79
CA ASP A 495 -53.20 -6.23 37.92
C ASP A 495 -54.08 -6.32 36.66
N ASN A 496 -53.45 -6.28 35.47
CA ASN A 496 -54.15 -6.47 34.19
C ASN A 496 -54.73 -7.88 34.04
N LEU A 497 -53.99 -8.91 34.43
CA LEU A 497 -54.47 -10.30 34.40
C LEU A 497 -55.68 -10.49 35.33
N LYS A 498 -55.63 -9.88 36.52
CA LYS A 498 -56.74 -9.88 37.48
C LYS A 498 -57.97 -9.15 36.94
N GLN A 499 -57.79 -7.95 36.39
CA GLN A 499 -58.90 -7.15 35.87
C GLN A 499 -59.63 -7.86 34.72
N LYS A 500 -58.89 -8.60 33.89
CA LYS A 500 -59.44 -9.38 32.76
C LYS A 500 -59.89 -10.79 33.15
N ASP A 501 -59.74 -11.17 34.42
CA ASP A 501 -60.04 -12.51 34.95
C ASP A 501 -59.43 -13.64 34.11
N VAL A 502 -58.16 -13.47 33.68
CA VAL A 502 -57.49 -14.43 32.80
C VAL A 502 -57.22 -15.74 33.57
N PRO A 503 -57.57 -16.92 33.02
CA PRO A 503 -57.33 -18.20 33.66
C PRO A 503 -55.85 -18.59 33.58
N VAL A 504 -55.01 -17.94 34.40
CA VAL A 504 -53.55 -18.07 34.35
C VAL A 504 -53.00 -19.15 35.27
N VAL A 505 -53.76 -19.56 36.29
CA VAL A 505 -53.28 -20.55 37.26
C VAL A 505 -53.46 -21.95 36.69
N HIS A 506 -52.34 -22.57 36.31
CA HIS A 506 -52.28 -23.97 35.88
C HIS A 506 -52.48 -24.91 37.09
N ILE A 507 -53.40 -25.86 36.98
CA ILE A 507 -53.63 -26.93 37.98
C ILE A 507 -53.21 -28.28 37.36
N PRO A 508 -51.97 -28.76 37.60
CA PRO A 508 -51.44 -29.93 36.91
C PRO A 508 -52.26 -31.20 37.13
N GLN A 509 -52.81 -31.40 38.34
CA GLN A 509 -53.61 -32.58 38.68
C GLN A 509 -54.85 -32.70 37.80
N HIS A 510 -55.48 -31.57 37.50
CA HIS A 510 -56.73 -31.49 36.75
C HIS A 510 -56.52 -31.14 35.27
N ARG A 511 -55.29 -30.79 34.87
CA ARG A 511 -54.92 -30.35 33.51
C ARG A 511 -55.80 -29.21 33.00
N VAL A 512 -56.08 -28.25 33.90
CA VAL A 512 -56.90 -27.06 33.61
C VAL A 512 -56.15 -25.79 33.98
N PHE A 513 -56.60 -24.71 33.38
CA PHE A 513 -56.21 -23.36 33.68
C PHE A 513 -57.42 -22.64 34.28
N VAL A 514 -57.24 -21.98 35.42
CA VAL A 514 -58.33 -21.34 36.18
C VAL A 514 -57.92 -19.93 36.59
N SER A 515 -58.91 -19.08 36.88
CA SER A 515 -58.61 -17.76 37.40
C SER A 515 -58.02 -17.86 38.80
N ALA A 516 -57.15 -16.92 39.17
CA ALA A 516 -56.58 -16.87 40.50
C ALA A 516 -57.65 -16.72 41.60
N SER A 517 -58.79 -16.09 41.29
CA SER A 517 -59.95 -15.97 42.19
C SER A 517 -60.61 -17.31 42.53
N GLN A 518 -60.43 -18.33 41.68
CA GLN A 518 -60.98 -19.68 41.84
C GLN A 518 -60.02 -20.62 42.57
N VAL A 519 -58.88 -20.11 43.04
CA VAL A 519 -57.82 -20.91 43.67
C VAL A 519 -57.66 -20.49 45.12
N MET A 520 -57.52 -21.49 46.00
CA MET A 520 -57.40 -21.28 47.44
C MET A 520 -56.15 -21.98 47.98
N GLU A 521 -55.38 -21.28 48.81
CA GLU A 521 -54.16 -21.81 49.41
C GLU A 521 -54.47 -23.00 50.35
N ASN A 522 -55.42 -22.82 51.27
CA ASN A 522 -55.84 -23.84 52.23
C ASN A 522 -57.28 -24.26 51.93
N LEU A 523 -57.42 -25.31 51.11
CA LEU A 523 -58.69 -25.95 50.80
C LEU A 523 -58.67 -27.43 51.21
N GLU A 524 -59.68 -27.85 51.96
CA GLU A 524 -59.88 -29.25 52.36
C GLU A 524 -60.50 -30.04 51.20
N ASP A 525 -61.66 -29.59 50.72
CA ASP A 525 -62.40 -30.20 49.61
C ASP A 525 -62.54 -29.25 48.41
N GLU A 526 -62.19 -29.72 47.23
CA GLU A 526 -62.36 -28.97 45.97
C GLU A 526 -63.81 -28.99 45.49
N ILE A 527 -64.29 -27.86 44.97
CA ILE A 527 -65.63 -27.74 44.35
C ILE A 527 -65.44 -27.49 42.87
N LEU A 528 -65.12 -28.55 42.12
CA LEU A 528 -64.86 -28.46 40.68
C LEU A 528 -66.15 -28.12 39.90
N PRO A 529 -66.13 -27.21 38.89
CA PRO A 529 -65.02 -26.41 38.38
C PRO A 529 -64.96 -24.98 38.96
N TYR A 530 -65.58 -24.73 40.12
CA TYR A 530 -65.72 -23.38 40.69
C TYR A 530 -64.58 -23.01 41.63
N LEU A 531 -64.06 -23.98 42.40
CA LEU A 531 -63.05 -23.76 43.43
C LEU A 531 -62.01 -24.90 43.43
N TYR A 532 -60.73 -24.52 43.31
CA TYR A 532 -59.60 -25.43 43.19
C TYR A 532 -58.61 -25.22 44.35
N LYS A 533 -57.92 -26.29 44.74
CA LYS A 533 -56.81 -26.20 45.69
C LYS A 533 -55.56 -25.68 44.98
N ALA A 534 -54.84 -24.77 45.62
CA ALA A 534 -53.59 -24.25 45.08
C ALA A 534 -52.55 -25.38 44.89
N PRO A 535 -51.91 -25.48 43.71
CA PRO A 535 -50.98 -26.54 43.40
C PRO A 535 -49.66 -26.34 44.17
N THR A 536 -49.30 -27.33 44.99
CA THR A 536 -48.11 -27.29 45.86
C THR A 536 -46.80 -27.01 45.11
N ARG A 537 -46.68 -27.48 43.86
CA ARG A 537 -45.52 -27.23 42.99
C ARG A 537 -45.25 -25.74 42.77
N TYR A 538 -46.29 -24.92 42.71
CA TYR A 538 -46.17 -23.46 42.53
C TYR A 538 -46.18 -22.70 43.85
N GLY A 539 -45.95 -23.36 45.00
CA GLY A 539 -45.95 -22.72 46.33
C GLY A 539 -45.05 -21.48 46.44
N LYS A 540 -43.87 -21.51 45.79
CA LYS A 540 -42.94 -20.35 45.70
C LYS A 540 -43.51 -19.12 44.98
N TYR A 541 -44.64 -19.27 44.28
CA TYR A 541 -45.30 -18.24 43.47
C TYR A 541 -46.67 -17.83 44.03
N TYR A 542 -47.06 -18.29 45.22
CA TYR A 542 -48.36 -17.92 45.81
C TYR A 542 -48.52 -16.41 46.00
N ASP A 543 -47.45 -15.66 46.26
CA ASP A 543 -47.52 -14.19 46.32
C ASP A 543 -47.89 -13.55 44.97
N VAL A 544 -47.57 -14.20 43.85
CA VAL A 544 -48.02 -13.79 42.51
C VAL A 544 -49.51 -14.07 42.37
N PHE A 545 -49.96 -15.26 42.79
CA PHE A 545 -51.36 -15.64 42.73
C PHE A 545 -52.24 -14.76 43.62
N LYS A 546 -51.79 -14.42 44.83
CA LYS A 546 -52.49 -13.50 45.75
C LYS A 546 -52.68 -12.12 45.12
N ARG A 547 -51.65 -11.58 44.46
CA ARG A 547 -51.76 -10.32 43.71
C ARG A 547 -52.82 -10.42 42.60
N MET A 548 -52.91 -11.57 41.93
CA MET A 548 -53.90 -11.81 40.88
C MET A 548 -55.31 -12.14 41.41
N GLY A 549 -55.51 -12.28 42.73
CA GLY A 549 -56.83 -12.50 43.34
C GLY A 549 -57.02 -13.80 44.12
N MET A 550 -55.97 -14.60 44.33
CA MET A 550 -56.02 -15.82 45.15
C MET A 550 -56.27 -15.50 46.64
N ASN A 551 -57.21 -16.20 47.27
CA ASN A 551 -57.53 -16.04 48.69
C ASN A 551 -56.83 -17.10 49.57
N ASN A 552 -56.58 -16.75 50.83
CA ASN A 552 -55.87 -17.63 51.78
C ASN A 552 -56.77 -18.74 52.36
N GLN A 553 -58.07 -18.46 52.56
CA GLN A 553 -59.07 -19.35 53.16
C GLN A 553 -60.45 -19.07 52.56
N ALA A 554 -61.28 -20.10 52.43
CA ALA A 554 -62.65 -19.94 51.94
C ALA A 554 -63.49 -19.18 52.96
N ASN A 555 -64.10 -18.08 52.53
CA ASN A 555 -65.06 -17.32 53.33
C ASN A 555 -66.49 -17.58 52.83
N CYS A 556 -67.51 -17.09 53.54
CA CYS A 556 -68.90 -17.27 53.14
C CYS A 556 -69.20 -16.71 51.73
N ASP A 557 -68.51 -15.63 51.32
CA ASP A 557 -68.63 -15.03 49.98
C ASP A 557 -67.95 -15.88 48.88
N THR A 558 -67.13 -16.87 49.23
CA THR A 558 -66.50 -17.81 48.28
C THR A 558 -67.45 -18.95 47.89
N TYR A 559 -68.47 -19.23 48.71
CA TYR A 559 -69.46 -20.29 48.50
C TYR A 559 -70.84 -19.77 48.05
N ALA A 560 -71.03 -18.46 48.02
CA ALA A 560 -72.24 -17.77 47.57
C ALA A 560 -72.16 -17.40 46.09
#